data_AF-A0A143B5Z2-F1
#
_entry.id   AF-A0A143B5Z2-F1
#
_cell.length_a   1.000
_cell.length_b   1.000
_cell.length_c   1.000
_cell.angle_alpha   90.00
_cell.angle_beta   90.00
_cell.angle_gamma   90.00
#
_symmetry.space_group_name_H-M   'P 1'
#
loop_
_entity.id
_entity.type
_entity.pdbx_description
1 polymer ?
#
loop_
_entity_poly.entity_id
_entity_poly.type
_entity_poly.pdbx_seq_one_letter_code
_entity_poly.pdbx_strand_id
1 'polypeptide(L)'
;MALFDIFSKRRTFLPLYEQAWAAIRPHIMPEPAGEDEAAARLALFYLASILYSTVYQACVAAGMTTSSAYSMARGHLAKSPFAEELRLAVDAIFLAEEGSRERRYADVLQATIARIVSALAAGHPLAVAAIEAELAELRRVFAASDCGRDGLSPHPPA
;
A
#
# COMPACT_ATOMS: atom_id res chain seq x y z
N MET A 1 6.15 20.59 -11.71
CA MET A 1 6.91 20.41 -10.44
C MET A 1 7.09 18.95 -10.06
N ALA A 2 6.04 18.11 -10.02
CA ALA A 2 6.15 16.70 -9.61
C ALA A 2 7.19 15.87 -10.39
N LEU A 3 7.28 16.04 -11.71
CA LEU A 3 8.28 15.32 -12.53
C LEU A 3 9.73 15.63 -12.11
N PHE A 4 10.05 16.90 -11.88
CA PHE A 4 11.40 17.30 -11.46
C PHE A 4 11.77 16.74 -10.09
N ASP A 5 10.81 16.78 -9.15
CA ASP A 5 10.95 16.19 -7.81
C ASP A 5 11.23 14.68 -7.90
N ILE A 6 10.42 13.95 -8.67
CA ILE A 6 10.58 12.50 -8.91
C ILE A 6 11.96 12.17 -9.51
N PHE A 7 12.37 12.89 -10.56
CA PHE A 7 13.67 12.65 -11.21
C PHE A 7 14.84 12.92 -10.26
N SER A 8 14.76 13.99 -9.47
CA SER A 8 15.84 14.36 -8.53
C SER A 8 16.01 13.38 -7.37
N LYS A 9 14.91 12.76 -6.92
CA LYS A 9 14.89 11.86 -5.76
C LYS A 9 14.91 10.38 -6.11
N ARG A 10 14.88 10.02 -7.40
CA ARG A 10 14.86 8.62 -7.88
C ARG A 10 16.00 7.76 -7.30
N ARG A 11 17.20 8.32 -7.16
CA ARG A 11 18.38 7.63 -6.62
C ARG A 11 18.23 7.24 -5.14
N THR A 12 17.44 7.99 -4.38
CA THR A 12 17.15 7.70 -2.97
C THR A 12 15.90 6.83 -2.82
N PHE A 13 14.88 7.07 -3.65
CA PHE A 13 13.64 6.32 -3.66
C PHE A 13 13.85 4.83 -3.98
N LEU A 14 14.57 4.51 -5.06
CA LEU A 14 14.62 3.14 -5.56
C LEU A 14 15.20 2.14 -4.53
N PRO A 15 16.35 2.42 -3.88
CA PRO A 15 16.88 1.54 -2.84
C PRO A 15 15.92 1.37 -1.65
N LEU A 16 15.28 2.46 -1.20
CA LEU A 16 14.31 2.41 -0.10
C LEU A 16 13.10 1.54 -0.45
N TYR A 17 12.55 1.72 -1.65
CA TYR A 17 11.44 0.92 -2.14
C TYR A 17 11.84 -0.56 -2.26
N GLU A 18 12.99 -0.88 -2.85
CA GLU A 18 13.45 -2.26 -3.00
C GLU A 18 13.69 -2.94 -1.65
N GLN A 19 14.31 -2.24 -0.71
CA GLN A 19 14.53 -2.74 0.65
C GLN A 19 13.22 -2.95 1.39
N ALA A 20 12.30 -1.98 1.36
CA ALA A 20 10.99 -2.10 2.00
C ALA A 20 10.17 -3.22 1.37
N TRP A 21 10.11 -3.27 0.04
CA TRP A 21 9.34 -4.31 -0.65
C TRP A 21 9.91 -5.71 -0.39
N ALA A 22 11.24 -5.88 -0.40
CA ALA A 22 11.87 -7.15 -0.06
C ALA A 22 11.57 -7.59 1.39
N ALA A 23 11.47 -6.63 2.32
CA ALA A 23 11.15 -6.91 3.71
C ALA A 23 9.66 -7.26 3.92
N ILE A 24 8.75 -6.58 3.21
CA ILE A 24 7.30 -6.72 3.43
C ILE A 24 6.73 -7.89 2.60
N ARG A 25 7.12 -8.04 1.33
CA ARG A 25 6.56 -9.02 0.37
C ARG A 25 6.47 -10.46 0.90
N PRO A 26 7.47 -11.03 1.59
CA PRO A 26 7.40 -12.41 2.08
C PRO A 26 6.24 -12.64 3.06
N HIS A 27 5.81 -11.60 3.78
CA HIS A 27 4.79 -11.69 4.83
C HIS A 27 3.39 -11.29 4.36
N ILE A 28 3.26 -10.77 3.13
CA ILE A 28 1.97 -10.37 2.55
C ILE A 28 1.26 -11.55 1.88
N MET A 29 1.94 -12.65 1.57
CA MET A 29 1.34 -13.73 0.76
C MET A 29 0.49 -14.69 1.59
N PRO A 30 -0.84 -14.68 1.45
CA PRO A 30 -1.58 -15.91 1.29
C PRO A 30 -1.49 -16.30 -0.19
N GLU A 31 -1.04 -17.52 -0.49
CA GLU A 31 -1.44 -18.14 -1.75
C GLU A 31 -2.97 -18.17 -1.79
N PRO A 32 -3.61 -17.89 -2.93
CA PRO A 32 -5.04 -18.18 -3.10
C PRO A 32 -5.20 -19.70 -3.06
N ALA A 33 -5.31 -20.25 -1.86
CA ALA A 33 -5.57 -21.65 -1.62
C ALA A 33 -7.08 -21.88 -1.75
N GLY A 34 -7.58 -21.96 -2.98
CA GLY A 34 -8.96 -22.34 -3.24
C GLY A 34 -9.53 -21.87 -4.57
N GLU A 35 -10.65 -22.49 -4.96
CA GLU A 35 -11.47 -22.11 -6.13
C GLU A 35 -12.33 -20.85 -5.88
N ASP A 36 -12.21 -20.22 -4.70
CA ASP A 36 -12.99 -19.04 -4.32
C ASP A 36 -12.40 -17.76 -4.94
N GLU A 37 -13.04 -17.33 -6.03
CA GLU A 37 -12.71 -16.12 -6.77
C GLU A 37 -12.83 -14.84 -5.92
N ALA A 38 -13.76 -14.78 -4.97
CA ALA A 38 -13.94 -13.61 -4.11
C ALA A 38 -12.78 -13.47 -3.12
N ALA A 39 -12.37 -14.58 -2.50
CA ALA A 39 -11.21 -14.61 -1.61
C ALA A 39 -9.92 -14.26 -2.36
N ALA A 40 -9.74 -14.77 -3.59
CA ALA A 40 -8.60 -14.42 -4.43
C ALA A 40 -8.57 -12.92 -4.78
N ARG A 41 -9.73 -12.34 -5.13
CA ARG A 41 -9.85 -10.89 -5.41
C ARG A 41 -9.52 -10.03 -4.19
N LEU A 42 -9.99 -10.40 -3.00
CA LEU A 42 -9.67 -9.69 -1.76
C LEU A 42 -8.18 -9.76 -1.42
N ALA A 43 -7.55 -10.92 -1.62
CA ALA A 43 -6.10 -11.08 -1.43
C ALA A 43 -5.30 -10.18 -2.39
N LEU A 44 -5.71 -10.10 -3.65
CA LEU A 44 -5.10 -9.21 -4.64
C LEU A 44 -5.33 -7.73 -4.29
N PHE A 45 -6.51 -7.35 -3.80
CA PHE A 45 -6.80 -6.00 -3.36
C PHE A 45 -5.91 -5.59 -2.19
N TYR A 46 -5.76 -6.47 -1.20
CA TYR A 46 -4.87 -6.26 -0.06
C TYR A 46 -3.41 -6.09 -0.51
N LEU A 47 -2.92 -6.98 -1.38
CA LEU A 47 -1.59 -6.90 -1.96
C LEU A 47 -1.35 -5.57 -2.70
N ALA A 48 -2.29 -5.15 -3.54
CA ALA A 48 -2.18 -3.92 -4.30
C ALA A 48 -2.22 -2.67 -3.41
N SER A 49 -3.02 -2.69 -2.34
CA SER A 49 -3.08 -1.61 -1.34
C SER A 49 -1.75 -1.45 -0.61
N ILE A 50 -1.09 -2.55 -0.27
CA ILE A 50 0.23 -2.50 0.37
C ILE A 50 1.31 -2.05 -0.62
N LEU A 51 1.27 -2.52 -1.88
CA LEU A 51 2.17 -2.06 -2.93
C LEU A 51 2.08 -0.54 -3.09
N TYR A 52 0.86 -0.01 -3.22
CA TYR A 52 0.61 1.42 -3.33
C TYR A 52 1.21 2.20 -2.16
N SER A 53 0.93 1.74 -0.94
CA SER A 53 1.42 2.38 0.29
C SER A 53 2.94 2.29 0.43
N THR A 54 3.54 1.17 0.03
CA THR A 54 5.00 0.98 0.08
C THR A 54 5.71 1.96 -0.86
N VAL A 55 5.19 2.13 -2.08
CA VAL A 55 5.72 3.13 -3.02
C VAL A 55 5.54 4.54 -2.46
N TYR A 56 4.34 4.86 -1.98
CA TYR A 56 4.04 6.18 -1.42
C TYR A 56 5.00 6.53 -0.27
N GLN A 57 5.14 5.64 0.72
CA GLN A 57 5.98 5.87 1.88
C GLN A 57 7.46 5.90 1.54
N ALA A 58 7.93 5.08 0.58
CA ALA A 58 9.29 5.17 0.08
C ALA A 58 9.57 6.52 -0.61
N CYS A 59 8.60 7.07 -1.35
CA CYS A 59 8.70 8.41 -1.93
C CYS A 59 8.79 9.50 -0.84
N VAL A 60 7.93 9.42 0.18
CA VAL A 60 7.95 10.37 1.31
C VAL A 60 9.28 10.28 2.07
N ALA A 61 9.77 9.08 2.37
CA ALA A 61 11.06 8.86 3.01
C ALA A 61 12.25 9.35 2.17
N ALA A 62 12.13 9.32 0.84
CA ALA A 62 13.11 9.92 -0.08
C ALA A 62 13.02 11.46 -0.16
N GLY A 63 12.09 12.08 0.57
CA GLY A 63 11.90 13.53 0.63
C GLY A 63 11.10 14.11 -0.55
N MET A 64 10.28 13.30 -1.23
CA MET A 64 9.34 13.79 -2.23
C MET A 64 8.11 14.41 -1.57
N THR A 65 7.46 15.34 -2.27
CA THR A 65 6.16 15.88 -1.81
C THR A 65 5.07 14.80 -1.79
N THR A 66 4.02 15.00 -0.99
CA THR A 66 2.87 14.08 -0.92
C THR A 66 2.19 13.88 -2.29
N SER A 67 2.07 14.95 -3.09
CA SER A 67 1.48 14.89 -4.44
C SER A 67 2.37 14.10 -5.43
N SER A 68 3.69 14.26 -5.37
CA SER A 68 4.65 13.43 -6.11
C SER A 68 4.54 11.96 -5.69
N ALA A 69 4.46 11.69 -4.38
CA ALA A 69 4.35 10.33 -3.83
C ALA A 69 3.06 9.63 -4.30
N TYR A 70 1.90 10.29 -4.25
CA TYR A 70 0.65 9.73 -4.80
C TYR A 70 0.71 9.51 -6.31
N SER A 71 1.36 10.42 -7.05
CA SER A 71 1.54 10.26 -8.49
C SER A 71 2.42 9.06 -8.83
N MET A 72 3.48 8.85 -8.05
CA MET A 72 4.37 7.68 -8.16
C MET A 72 3.65 6.38 -7.81
N ALA A 73 2.91 6.34 -6.70
CA ALA A 73 2.16 5.16 -6.28
C ALA A 73 1.12 4.75 -7.32
N ARG A 74 0.33 5.70 -7.84
CA ARG A 74 -0.61 5.46 -8.95
C ARG A 74 0.08 5.00 -10.22
N GLY A 75 1.20 5.64 -10.59
CA GLY A 75 1.98 5.24 -11.76
C GLY A 75 2.55 3.83 -11.66
N HIS A 76 2.94 3.40 -10.45
CA HIS A 76 3.43 2.05 -10.20
C HIS A 76 2.31 1.02 -10.20
N LEU A 77 1.18 1.36 -9.59
CA LEU A 77 -0.04 0.54 -9.62
C LEU A 77 -0.56 0.36 -11.05
N ALA A 78 -0.55 1.42 -11.87
CA ALA A 78 -0.98 1.38 -13.27
C ALA A 78 -0.12 0.43 -14.14
N LYS A 79 1.17 0.27 -13.79
CA LYS A 79 2.11 -0.62 -14.49
C LYS A 79 2.11 -2.06 -13.94
N SER A 80 1.40 -2.30 -12.84
CA SER A 80 1.31 -3.63 -12.23
C SER A 80 0.29 -4.51 -12.98
N PRO A 81 0.44 -5.84 -12.95
CA PRO A 81 -0.43 -6.78 -13.70
C PRO A 81 -1.83 -6.94 -13.10
N PHE A 82 -2.28 -6.00 -12.26
CA PHE A 82 -3.61 -6.05 -11.65
C PHE A 82 -4.68 -5.60 -12.64
N ALA A 83 -5.87 -6.19 -12.54
CA ALA A 83 -7.06 -5.77 -13.29
C ALA A 83 -7.37 -4.28 -13.06
N GLU A 84 -7.97 -3.62 -14.05
CA GLU A 84 -8.29 -2.19 -13.98
C GLU A 84 -9.23 -1.86 -12.82
N GLU A 85 -10.25 -2.67 -12.61
CA GLU A 85 -11.23 -2.51 -11.53
C GLU A 85 -10.54 -2.53 -10.17
N LEU A 86 -9.56 -3.41 -10.00
CA LEU A 86 -8.77 -3.51 -8.77
C LEU A 86 -7.91 -2.27 -8.56
N ARG A 87 -7.25 -1.79 -9.62
CA ARG A 87 -6.43 -0.58 -9.56
C ARG A 87 -7.26 0.65 -9.20
N LEU A 88 -8.45 0.79 -9.78
CA LEU A 88 -9.39 1.88 -9.49
C LEU A 88 -9.91 1.82 -8.05
N ALA A 89 -10.26 0.64 -7.56
CA ALA A 89 -10.74 0.49 -6.19
C ALA A 89 -9.65 0.80 -5.16
N VAL A 90 -8.39 0.43 -5.42
CA VAL A 90 -7.27 0.80 -4.56
C VAL A 90 -7.06 2.30 -4.58
N ASP A 91 -7.14 2.97 -5.73
CA ASP A 91 -7.02 4.44 -5.75
C ASP A 91 -8.19 5.11 -5.02
N ALA A 92 -9.41 4.56 -5.13
CA ALA A 92 -10.60 5.08 -4.48
C ALA A 92 -10.48 5.12 -2.95
N ILE A 93 -9.89 4.10 -2.30
CA ILE A 93 -9.72 4.13 -0.83
C ILE A 93 -8.77 5.24 -0.35
N PHE A 94 -7.79 5.64 -1.18
CA PHE A 94 -6.88 6.74 -0.85
C PHE A 94 -7.45 8.12 -1.20
N LEU A 95 -8.52 8.15 -2.00
CA LEU A 95 -9.29 9.34 -2.35
C LEU A 95 -10.60 9.46 -1.54
N ALA A 96 -10.92 8.48 -0.72
CA ALA A 96 -12.15 8.44 0.07
C ALA A 96 -12.25 9.63 1.04
N GLU A 97 -13.49 10.06 1.30
CA GLU A 97 -13.79 11.21 2.15
C GLU A 97 -13.24 11.06 3.57
N GLU A 98 -12.89 12.19 4.18
CA GLU A 98 -12.41 12.22 5.56
C GLU A 98 -13.46 11.62 6.51
N GLY A 99 -13.02 10.72 7.39
CA GLY A 99 -13.89 10.06 8.36
C GLY A 99 -14.64 8.81 7.84
N SER A 100 -14.63 8.56 6.52
CA SER A 100 -15.12 7.30 5.93
C SER A 100 -14.32 6.09 6.46
N ARG A 101 -14.91 4.90 6.40
CA ARG A 101 -14.27 3.68 6.92
C ARG A 101 -13.11 3.25 6.05
N GLU A 102 -13.25 3.42 4.74
CA GLU A 102 -12.23 3.25 3.71
C GLU A 102 -11.04 4.16 4.00
N ARG A 103 -11.30 5.43 4.35
CA ARG A 103 -10.25 6.35 4.73
C ARG A 103 -9.54 5.92 6.01
N ARG A 104 -10.26 5.46 7.03
CA ARG A 104 -9.65 4.93 8.27
C ARG A 104 -8.76 3.72 7.98
N TYR A 105 -9.19 2.82 7.10
CA TYR A 105 -8.35 1.70 6.66
C TYR A 105 -7.10 2.20 5.94
N ALA A 106 -7.26 3.13 4.98
CA ALA A 106 -6.14 3.74 4.26
C ALA A 106 -5.15 4.43 5.21
N ASP A 107 -5.63 5.13 6.24
CA ASP A 107 -4.79 5.79 7.24
C ASP A 107 -4.00 4.78 8.09
N VAL A 108 -4.65 3.70 8.56
CA VAL A 108 -3.98 2.62 9.31
C VAL A 108 -2.94 1.92 8.44
N LEU A 109 -3.28 1.63 7.19
CA LEU A 109 -2.39 1.04 6.20
C LEU A 109 -1.17 1.94 5.96
N GLN A 110 -1.38 3.23 5.68
CA GLN A 110 -0.30 4.19 5.46
C GLN A 110 0.58 4.33 6.70
N ALA A 111 0.00 4.43 7.90
CA ALA A 111 0.76 4.54 9.14
C ALA A 111 1.60 3.28 9.42
N THR A 112 1.06 2.10 9.14
CA THR A 112 1.77 0.82 9.33
C THR A 112 2.96 0.71 8.39
N ILE A 113 2.74 0.96 7.10
CA ILE A 113 3.81 0.92 6.11
C ILE A 113 4.83 2.05 6.35
N ALA A 114 4.40 3.22 6.82
CA ALA A 114 5.30 4.32 7.18
C ALA A 114 6.27 3.94 8.30
N ARG A 115 5.81 3.24 9.34
CA ARG A 115 6.67 2.74 10.42
C ARG A 115 7.75 1.80 9.89
N ILE A 116 7.37 0.85 9.03
CA ILE A 116 8.30 -0.10 8.42
C ILE A 116 9.34 0.63 7.57
N VAL A 117 8.89 1.47 6.65
CA VAL A 117 9.77 2.21 5.73
C VAL A 117 10.69 3.16 6.49
N SER A 118 10.18 3.88 7.49
CA SER A 118 10.99 4.83 8.28
C SER A 118 12.08 4.15 9.09
N ALA A 119 11.80 2.98 9.68
CA ALA A 119 12.81 2.20 10.40
C ALA A 119 13.92 1.72 9.45
N LEU A 120 13.55 1.21 8.27
CA LEU A 120 14.51 0.79 7.24
C LEU A 120 15.35 1.97 6.73
N ALA A 121 14.72 3.13 6.49
CA ALA A 121 15.41 4.34 6.05
C ALA A 121 16.39 4.90 7.10
N ALA A 122 16.09 4.72 8.39
CA ALA A 122 16.99 5.07 9.49
C ALA A 122 18.18 4.09 9.63
N GLY A 123 18.22 3.02 8.83
CA GLY A 123 19.23 1.96 8.94
C GLY A 123 18.99 1.04 10.13
N HIS A 124 17.79 1.05 10.71
CA HIS A 124 17.42 0.18 11.82
C HIS A 124 16.86 -1.12 11.25
N PRO A 125 17.60 -2.25 11.32
CA PRO A 125 17.07 -3.52 10.87
C PRO A 125 15.87 -3.88 11.75
N LEU A 126 14.68 -3.90 11.16
CA LEU A 126 13.51 -4.45 11.84
C LEU A 126 13.68 -5.97 11.92
N ALA A 127 13.50 -6.51 13.12
CA ALA A 127 13.37 -7.95 13.29
C ALA A 127 12.17 -8.45 12.47
N VAL A 128 12.33 -9.60 11.82
CA VAL A 128 11.26 -10.24 11.02
C VAL A 128 9.95 -10.31 11.81
N ALA A 129 10.01 -10.72 13.08
CA ALA A 129 8.84 -10.79 13.97
C ALA A 129 8.12 -9.45 14.17
N ALA A 130 8.83 -8.31 14.12
CA ALA A 130 8.22 -6.99 14.24
C ALA A 130 7.44 -6.61 12.97
N ILE A 131 7.99 -6.92 11.80
CA ILE A 131 7.30 -6.72 10.51
C ILE A 131 6.07 -7.62 10.45
N GLU A 132 6.19 -8.89 10.85
CA GLU A 132 5.07 -9.82 10.93
C GLU A 132 3.97 -9.35 11.86
N ALA A 133 4.31 -8.82 13.04
CA ALA A 133 3.33 -8.30 13.99
C ALA A 133 2.55 -7.11 13.42
N GLU A 134 3.24 -6.16 12.78
CA GLU A 134 2.64 -5.00 12.12
C GLU A 134 1.70 -5.42 10.98
N LEU A 135 2.12 -6.37 10.15
CA LEU A 135 1.31 -6.88 9.04
C LEU A 135 0.16 -7.77 9.51
N ALA A 136 0.32 -8.49 10.63
CA ALA A 136 -0.76 -9.27 11.22
C ALA A 136 -1.86 -8.36 11.81
N GLU A 137 -1.50 -7.24 12.43
CA GLU A 137 -2.45 -6.22 12.85
C GLU A 137 -3.18 -5.62 11.64
N LEU A 138 -2.43 -5.23 10.61
CA LEU A 138 -3.01 -4.68 9.39
C LEU A 138 -3.99 -5.66 8.72
N ARG A 139 -3.65 -6.96 8.68
CA ARG A 139 -4.55 -7.99 8.16
C ARG A 139 -5.82 -8.12 9.00
N ARG A 140 -5.74 -8.00 10.33
CA ARG A 140 -6.91 -8.01 11.22
C ARG A 140 -7.80 -6.80 10.97
N VAL A 141 -7.21 -5.62 10.82
CA VAL A 141 -7.96 -4.39 10.46
C VAL A 141 -8.60 -4.51 9.08
N PHE A 142 -7.89 -5.08 8.10
CA PHE A 142 -8.44 -5.33 6.76
C PHE A 142 -9.62 -6.30 6.80
N ALA A 143 -9.52 -7.43 7.50
CA ALA A 143 -10.63 -8.38 7.64
C ALA A 143 -11.85 -7.81 8.39
N ALA A 144 -11.61 -6.84 9.26
CA ALA A 144 -12.67 -6.12 9.98
C ALA A 144 -13.27 -4.96 9.17
N SER A 145 -12.62 -4.51 8.08
CA SER A 145 -13.09 -3.41 7.25
C SER A 145 -14.05 -3.88 6.16
N ASP A 146 -14.91 -2.98 5.70
CA ASP A 146 -15.83 -3.25 4.59
C ASP A 146 -15.05 -3.55 3.28
N CYS A 147 -13.82 -3.02 3.14
CA CYS A 147 -12.89 -3.37 2.06
C CYS A 147 -12.50 -4.86 2.06
N GLY A 148 -12.46 -5.49 3.24
CA GLY A 148 -12.21 -6.93 3.41
C GLY A 148 -13.45 -7.81 3.29
N ARG A 149 -14.66 -7.22 3.13
CA ARG A 149 -15.95 -7.94 3.06
C ARG A 149 -16.64 -7.80 1.72
N ASP A 150 -16.71 -6.58 1.18
CA ASP A 150 -17.49 -6.25 -0.03
C ASP A 150 -16.62 -5.95 -1.25
N GLY A 151 -15.31 -6.19 -1.12
CA GLY A 151 -14.30 -6.16 -2.17
C GLY A 151 -14.72 -5.44 -3.44
N LEU A 152 -14.39 -4.15 -3.53
CA LEU A 152 -14.51 -3.32 -4.75
C LEU A 152 -15.89 -2.70 -5.03
N SER A 153 -16.73 -2.42 -4.03
CA SER A 153 -17.83 -1.45 -4.25
C SER A 153 -17.30 -0.04 -3.97
N PRO A 154 -16.83 0.73 -4.98
CA PRO A 154 -16.73 2.16 -4.82
C PRO A 154 -18.16 2.65 -4.62
N HIS A 155 -18.52 3.01 -3.40
CA HIS A 155 -19.65 3.93 -3.26
C HIS A 155 -19.24 5.18 -4.06
N PRO A 156 -20.02 5.57 -5.09
CA PRO A 156 -19.74 6.81 -5.77
C PRO A 156 -19.76 7.93 -4.71
N PRO A 157 -18.86 8.93 -4.80
CA PRO A 157 -19.00 10.13 -3.99
C PRO A 157 -20.41 10.69 -4.24
N ALA A 158 -21.14 10.94 -3.15
CA ALA A 158 -22.49 11.49 -3.20
C ALA A 158 -22.50 12.92 -3.75
#